data_AF-A0A3R6SS68-F1
#
_entry.id   AF-A0A3R6SS68-F1
#
_cell.length_a   1.000
_cell.length_b   1.000
_cell.length_c   1.000
_cell.angle_alpha   90.00
_cell.angle_beta   90.00
_cell.angle_gamma   90.00
#
_symmetry.space_group_name_H-M   'P 1'
#
loop_
_entity.id
_entity.type
_entity.pdbx_description
1 polymer ?
#
loop_
_entity_poly.entity_id
_entity_poly.type
_entity_poly.pdbx_seq_one_letter_code
_entity_poly.pdbx_strand_id
1 'polypeptide(L)' 'MSEVSKVLFVTPERKMHKEKFVIKGFTCPVCKGQKQFHNEVARNKIESTDCTFCGGTGNLQCEIQLNWMPDEIST' A
#
# COMPACT_ATOMS: atom_id res chain seq x y z
N MET A 1 18.62 14.47 5.53
CA MET A 1 17.76 13.53 4.77
C MET A 1 16.43 14.22 4.53
N SER A 2 15.89 14.14 3.32
CA SER A 2 14.57 14.70 2.99
C SER A 2 13.50 13.65 3.22
N GLU A 3 12.37 14.04 3.79
CA GLU A 3 11.19 13.19 3.99
C GLU A 3 10.10 13.59 2.99
N VAL A 4 9.42 12.59 2.40
CA VAL A 4 8.31 12.82 1.48
C VAL A 4 7.02 12.34 2.13
N SER A 5 6.12 13.26 2.45
CA SER A 5 4.79 12.99 3.00
C SER A 5 3.71 13.05 1.93
N LYS A 6 2.70 12.17 2.00
CA LYS A 6 1.46 12.25 1.21
C LYS A 6 0.32 12.68 2.12
N VAL A 7 -0.43 13.71 1.74
CA VAL A 7 -1.54 14.27 2.54
C VAL A 7 -2.84 14.12 1.75
N LEU A 8 -3.90 13.65 2.43
CA LEU A 8 -5.25 13.60 1.89
C LEU A 8 -6.10 14.67 2.57
N PHE A 9 -6.63 15.61 1.78
CA PHE A 9 -7.64 16.55 2.24
C PHE A 9 -9.02 15.95 2.01
N VAL A 10 -9.87 15.96 3.03
CA VAL A 10 -11.18 15.35 2.97
C VAL A 10 -12.25 16.41 3.20
N THR A 11 -13.28 16.44 2.36
CA THR A 11 -14.42 17.36 2.47
C THR A 11 -15.69 16.60 2.09
N PRO A 12 -16.77 16.67 2.90
CA PRO A 12 -17.99 15.91 2.63
C PRO A 12 -18.72 16.46 1.40
N GLU A 13 -19.09 15.58 0.48
CA GLU A 13 -19.98 15.89 -0.64
C GLU A 13 -21.43 15.49 -0.36
N ARG A 14 -22.39 16.34 -0.77
CA ARG A 14 -23.84 16.14 -0.47
C ARG A 14 -24.42 14.77 -0.86
N LYS A 15 -23.82 14.07 -1.84
CA LYS A 15 -24.38 12.84 -2.41
C LYS A 15 -23.54 11.58 -2.13
N MET A 16 -22.35 11.73 -1.56
CA MET A 16 -21.43 10.63 -1.34
C MET A 16 -21.45 10.24 0.13
N HIS A 17 -21.96 9.04 0.44
CA HIS A 17 -21.88 8.47 1.80
C HIS A 17 -20.60 7.65 2.01
N LYS A 18 -19.96 7.20 0.93
CA LYS A 18 -18.71 6.44 0.96
C LYS A 18 -17.80 6.88 -0.16
N GLU A 19 -16.52 7.02 0.16
CA GLU A 19 -15.47 7.34 -0.81
C GLU A 19 -14.34 6.32 -0.69
N LYS A 20 -13.67 6.07 -1.82
CA LYS A 20 -12.55 5.13 -1.91
C LYS A 20 -11.42 5.74 -2.73
N PHE A 21 -10.25 5.85 -2.10
CA PHE A 21 -9.02 6.31 -2.74
C PHE A 21 -7.99 5.19 -2.76
N VAL A 22 -7.25 5.09 -3.86
CA VAL A 22 -6.13 4.15 -3.99
C VAL A 22 -4.87 4.93 -4.31
N ILE A 23 -3.91 4.91 -3.39
CA ILE A 23 -2.59 5.50 -3.57
C ILE A 23 -1.62 4.36 -3.86
N LYS A 24 -0.92 4.42 -5.00
CA LYS A 24 0.00 3.35 -5.44
C LYS A 24 1.47 3.78 -5.30
N GLY A 25 2.36 2.81 -5.48
CA GLY A 25 3.80 3.06 -5.63
C GLY A 25 4.57 3.19 -4.32
N PHE A 26 4.07 2.62 -3.22
CA PHE A 26 4.86 2.52 -1.99
C PHE A 26 5.85 1.38 -2.14
N THR A 27 7.15 1.66 -2.04
CA THR A 27 8.16 0.61 -2.12
C THR A 27 7.90 -0.46 -1.06
N CYS A 28 7.89 -1.73 -1.49
CA CYS A 28 7.69 -2.84 -0.57
C CYS A 28 8.81 -2.85 0.49
N PRO A 29 8.50 -2.79 1.80
CA PRO A 29 9.53 -2.73 2.84
C PRO A 29 10.26 -4.07 3.01
N VAL A 30 9.64 -5.18 2.59
CA VAL A 30 10.17 -6.54 2.74
C VAL A 30 11.23 -6.82 1.67
N CYS A 31 10.92 -6.65 0.38
CA CYS A 31 11.88 -6.86 -0.71
C CYS A 31 12.61 -5.58 -1.14
N LYS A 32 12.31 -4.41 -0.55
CA LYS A 32 12.88 -3.11 -0.90
C LYS A 32 12.79 -2.79 -2.39
N GLY A 33 11.70 -3.22 -3.04
CA GLY A 33 11.49 -3.04 -4.49
C GLY A 33 12.14 -4.09 -5.39
N GLN A 34 12.88 -5.06 -4.86
CA GLN A 34 13.59 -6.08 -5.65
C GLN A 34 12.69 -7.17 -6.23
N LYS A 35 11.43 -7.26 -5.80
CA LYS A 35 10.39 -8.19 -6.28
C LYS A 35 10.60 -9.66 -5.92
N GLN A 36 11.83 -10.15 -5.94
CA GLN A 36 12.18 -11.55 -5.69
C GLN A 36 13.34 -11.66 -4.70
N PHE A 37 13.47 -12.83 -4.10
CA PHE A 37 14.64 -13.25 -3.33
C PHE A 37 15.34 -14.37 -4.07
N HIS A 38 16.67 -14.31 -4.13
CA HIS A 38 17.50 -15.29 -4.83
C HIS A 38 18.33 -16.08 -3.81
N ASN A 39 18.16 -17.40 -3.81
CA ASN A 39 18.90 -18.30 -2.92
C ASN A 39 19.71 -19.29 -3.75
N GLU A 40 20.98 -19.47 -3.40
CA GLU A 40 21.78 -20.55 -3.97
C GLU A 40 21.42 -21.86 -3.25
N VAL A 41 20.86 -22.82 -3.99
CA VAL A 41 20.36 -24.09 -3.43
C VAL A 41 21.28 -25.27 -3.72
N ALA A 42 22.19 -25.13 -4.68
CA ALA A 42 23.26 -26.07 -5.00
C ALA A 42 24.34 -25.33 -5.81
N ARG A 43 25.51 -25.98 -6.01
CA ARG A 43 26.60 -25.42 -6.83
C ARG A 43 26.07 -25.03 -8.21
N ASN A 44 26.18 -23.74 -8.55
CA ASN A 44 25.69 -23.15 -9.80
C ASN A 44 24.15 -23.24 -10.01
N LYS A 45 23.36 -23.39 -8.94
CA LYS A 45 21.89 -23.41 -9.01
C LYS A 45 21.30 -22.36 -8.09
N ILE A 46 20.68 -21.34 -8.70
CA ILE A 46 19.95 -20.29 -8.00
C ILE A 46 18.46 -20.54 -8.19
N GLU A 47 17.73 -20.58 -7.08
CA GLU A 47 16.27 -20.54 -7.09
C GLU A 47 15.80 -19.15 -6.68
N SER A 48 14.77 -18.67 -7.38
CA SER A 48 14.18 -17.36 -7.13
C SER A 48 12.76 -17.55 -6.63
N THR A 49 12.41 -16.81 -5.58
CA THR A 49 11.05 -16.83 -5.03
C THR A 49 10.50 -15.41 -5.02
N ASP A 50 9.29 -15.24 -5.55
CA ASP A 50 8.60 -13.96 -5.49
C ASP A 50 8.40 -13.51 -4.05
N CYS A 51 8.53 -12.21 -3.82
CA CYS A 51 8.18 -11.62 -2.53
C CYS A 51 6.67 -11.79 -2.31
N THR A 52 6.31 -12.67 -1.38
CA THR A 52 4.93 -13.00 -1.04
C THR A 52 4.16 -11.80 -0.50
N PHE A 53 4.85 -10.86 0.15
CA PHE A 53 4.22 -9.67 0.73
C PHE A 53 3.67 -8.70 -0.32
N CYS A 54 4.43 -8.42 -1.39
CA CYS A 54 3.98 -7.56 -2.49
C CYS A 54 3.52 -8.36 -3.72
N GLY A 55 3.44 -9.69 -3.62
CA GLY A 55 3.14 -10.58 -4.75
C GLY A 55 4.06 -10.38 -5.96
N GLY A 56 5.36 -10.17 -5.75
CA GLY A 56 6.33 -9.97 -6.84
C GLY A 56 6.25 -8.61 -7.56
N THR A 57 5.40 -7.68 -7.15
CA THR A 57 5.27 -6.37 -7.83
C THR A 57 6.38 -5.37 -7.45
N GLY A 58 6.98 -5.55 -6.28
CA GLY A 58 7.97 -4.63 -5.68
C GLY A 58 7.36 -3.40 -5.02
N ASN A 59 6.05 -3.19 -5.15
CA ASN A 59 5.35 -2.03 -4.61
C ASN A 59 4.05 -2.45 -3.94
N LEU A 60 3.57 -1.61 -3.02
CA LEU A 60 2.27 -1.73 -2.39
C LEU A 60 1.36 -0.60 -2.88
N GLN A 61 0.07 -0.85 -2.77
CA GLN A 61 -0.95 0.18 -2.81
C GLN A 61 -1.60 0.31 -1.44
N CYS A 62 -1.96 1.52 -1.08
CA CYS A 62 -2.76 1.85 0.09
C CYS A 62 -4.17 2.18 -0.39
N GLU A 63 -5.16 1.49 0.15
CA GLU A 63 -6.57 1.79 -0.05
C GLU A 63 -7.10 2.51 1.18
N ILE A 64 -7.71 3.68 0.96
CA ILE A 64 -8.34 4.50 2.01
C ILE A 64 -9.83 4.52 1.72
N GLN A 65 -10.62 4.04 2.66
CA GLN A 65 -12.07 4.11 2.60
C GLN A 65 -12.57 5.12 3.63
N LEU A 66 -13.38 6.06 3.17
CA LEU A 66 -14.04 7.04 4.02
C LEU A 66 -15.53 6.70 4.09
N ASN A 67 -16.09 6.74 5.30
CA ASN A 67 -17.52 6.58 5.52
C ASN A 67 -18.02 7.83 6.24
N TRP A 68 -18.99 8.51 5.62
CA TRP A 68 -19.59 9.72 6.17
C TRP A 68 -20.79 9.37 7.03
N MET A 69 -20.77 9.84 8.27
CA MET A 69 -21.83 9.61 9.25
C MET A 69 -22.22 10.96 9.88
N PRO A 70 -23.49 11.13 10.28
CA PRO A 70 -23.88 12.23 11.14
C PRO A 70 -23.04 12.21 12.42
N ASP A 71 -22.74 13.40 12.95
CA ASP A 71 -22.14 13.51 14.28
C ASP A 71 -23.18 13.09 15.35
N GLU A 72 -22.71 12.55 16.46
CA GLU A 72 -23.61 12.12 17.54
C GLU A 72 -24.33 13.34 18.14
N ILE A 73 -25.65 13.24 18.31
CA ILE A 73 -26.39 14.19 19.15
C ILE A 73 -26.12 13.75 20.59
N SER A 74 -25.14 14.38 21.24
CA SER A 74 -24.96 14.27 22.69
C SER A 74 -26.27 14.74 23.34
N THR A 75 -27.03 13.78 23.87
CA THR A 75 -28.32 14.02 24.55
C THR A 75 -28.11 14.12 26.04
#